data_AF-A0A2V2EGG5-F1
#
_entry.id   AF-A0A2V2EGG5-F1
#
_cell.length_a   1.000
_cell.length_b   1.000
_cell.length_c   1.000
_cell.angle_alpha   90.00
_cell.angle_beta   90.00
_cell.angle_gamma   90.00
#
_symmetry.space_group_name_H-M   'P 1'
#
loop_
_entity.id
_entity.type
_entity.pdbx_description
1 polymer ?
#
loop_
_entity_poly.entity_id
_entity_poly.type
_entity_poly.pdbx_seq_one_letter_code
_entity_poly.pdbx_strand_id
1 'polypeptide(L)'
;MKTVKIIAALLAALLLTGCSVKVTVGTQDENQPAETAKQVVTVEDIGALVSELQNGHVWMACAESELYSLRIDGSGLTITAYAKQDGSTEKQTLSGTFTADADGVHITDGNDNTVLELTWQLIAEEGENALQRLEMITKTEGGILPKDVTLEFYSTQATDEAGEEKMAAAYLENLQTPDPAKDDLTTLLAGYSGDSIVDACVMHGIDPSLKNRATYAEAFGIEDYKGTSQQNLTLLEKMGADVVIGQE
;
A
#
# COMPACT_ATOMS: atom_id res chain seq x y z
N MET A 1 30.65 -18.10 -13.72
CA MET A 1 31.07 -17.02 -12.78
C MET A 1 30.84 -15.69 -13.48
N LYS A 2 29.74 -15.02 -13.19
CA LYS A 2 29.49 -13.63 -13.62
C LYS A 2 29.23 -12.80 -12.38
N THR A 3 29.91 -11.67 -12.34
CA THR A 3 30.16 -10.80 -11.19
C THR A 3 28.92 -10.01 -10.82
N VAL A 4 28.38 -10.23 -9.61
CA VAL A 4 27.38 -9.36 -9.00
C VAL A 4 28.11 -8.11 -8.50
N LYS A 5 27.93 -6.98 -9.20
CA LYS A 5 28.39 -5.67 -8.71
C LYS A 5 27.36 -5.17 -7.70
N ILE A 6 27.63 -5.42 -6.43
CA ILE A 6 26.89 -4.83 -5.30
C ILE A 6 27.17 -3.33 -5.29
N ILE A 7 26.13 -2.51 -5.44
CA ILE A 7 26.22 -1.05 -5.33
C ILE A 7 26.49 -0.72 -3.86
N ALA A 8 27.76 -0.47 -3.57
CA ALA A 8 28.32 -0.24 -2.23
C ALA A 8 28.08 1.18 -1.67
N ALA A 9 27.01 1.88 -2.06
CA ALA A 9 26.87 3.30 -1.75
C ALA A 9 25.96 3.63 -0.54
N LEU A 10 25.00 2.78 -0.16
CA LEU A 10 24.06 3.10 0.94
C LEU A 10 24.38 2.48 2.30
N LEU A 11 25.41 1.63 2.39
CA LEU A 11 25.73 0.90 3.63
C LEU A 11 26.55 1.70 4.65
N ALA A 12 27.04 2.90 4.29
CA ALA A 12 27.92 3.70 5.16
C ALA A 12 27.18 4.66 6.11
N ALA A 13 25.88 4.92 5.90
CA ALA A 13 25.11 5.86 6.72
C ALA A 13 24.30 5.20 7.86
N LEU A 14 24.07 3.89 7.82
CA LEU A 14 23.21 3.18 8.78
C LEU A 14 23.94 2.53 9.98
N LEU A 15 25.25 2.74 10.12
CA LEU A 15 26.06 2.13 11.18
C LEU A 15 26.08 2.90 12.52
N LEU A 16 25.27 3.95 12.67
CA LEU A 16 25.26 4.80 13.88
C LEU A 16 24.04 4.64 14.80
N THR A 17 23.04 3.84 14.47
CA THR A 17 21.82 3.67 15.30
C THR A 17 21.47 2.24 15.70
N GLY A 18 22.26 1.23 15.34
CA GLY A 18 22.06 -0.13 15.84
C GLY A 18 20.87 -0.90 15.24
N CYS A 19 20.13 -0.34 14.29
CA CYS A 19 19.16 -1.11 13.49
C CYS A 19 19.89 -1.98 12.46
N SER A 20 19.68 -3.29 12.52
CA SER A 20 20.17 -4.22 11.50
C SER A 20 19.08 -4.44 10.46
N VAL A 21 19.24 -3.88 9.27
CA VAL A 21 18.41 -4.22 8.10
C VAL A 21 19.09 -5.38 7.38
N LYS A 22 18.47 -6.57 7.41
CA LYS A 22 18.85 -7.66 6.50
C LYS A 22 18.02 -7.54 5.22
N VAL A 23 18.73 -7.41 4.11
CA VAL A 23 18.13 -7.44 2.77
C VAL A 23 18.16 -8.89 2.28
N THR A 24 17.00 -9.51 2.14
CA THR A 24 16.88 -10.82 1.47
C THR A 24 16.39 -10.59 0.05
N VAL A 25 17.28 -10.78 -0.94
CA VAL A 25 16.95 -10.67 -2.37
C VAL A 25 16.46 -12.04 -2.85
N GLY A 26 15.19 -12.15 -3.26
CA GLY A 26 14.66 -13.35 -3.92
C GLY A 26 15.23 -13.52 -5.33
N THR A 27 15.53 -14.75 -5.74
CA THR A 27 16.03 -15.07 -7.09
C THR A 27 14.87 -15.23 -8.10
N GLN A 28 14.95 -14.51 -9.22
CA GLN A 28 13.95 -14.45 -10.30
C GLN A 28 13.97 -15.70 -11.22
N ASP A 29 12.79 -16.20 -11.60
CA ASP A 29 12.57 -17.13 -12.72
C ASP A 29 12.31 -16.32 -14.00
N GLU A 30 12.99 -16.65 -15.11
CA GLU A 30 13.16 -15.79 -16.29
C GLU A 30 11.91 -15.65 -17.19
N ASN A 31 10.76 -16.24 -16.82
CA ASN A 31 9.59 -16.36 -17.70
C ASN A 31 8.26 -15.85 -17.11
N GLN A 32 8.30 -15.02 -16.07
CA GLN A 32 7.10 -14.49 -15.40
C GLN A 32 6.97 -12.96 -15.63
N PRO A 33 5.79 -12.44 -16.06
CA PRO A 33 5.58 -11.00 -16.23
C PRO A 33 5.64 -10.29 -14.88
N ALA A 34 6.39 -9.18 -14.84
CA ALA A 34 6.63 -8.24 -13.74
C ALA A 34 6.18 -8.68 -12.32
N GLU A 35 6.78 -9.74 -11.79
CA GLU A 35 7.02 -9.79 -10.36
C GLU A 35 8.34 -9.05 -10.12
N THR A 36 8.20 -7.74 -9.90
CA THR A 36 9.22 -6.75 -9.54
C THR A 36 10.19 -7.34 -8.51
N ALA A 37 11.50 -7.02 -8.53
CA ALA A 37 12.42 -7.59 -7.56
C ALA A 37 12.02 -7.09 -6.17
N LYS A 38 11.30 -7.93 -5.42
CA LYS A 38 10.72 -7.58 -4.12
C LYS A 38 11.87 -7.49 -3.11
N GLN A 39 12.13 -6.31 -2.58
CA GLN A 39 12.89 -6.20 -1.35
C GLN A 39 11.92 -6.47 -0.21
N VAL A 40 11.87 -7.71 0.24
CA VAL A 40 11.17 -8.06 1.48
C VAL A 40 11.92 -7.37 2.62
N VAL A 41 11.24 -6.46 3.32
CA VAL A 41 11.75 -5.95 4.59
C VAL A 41 11.49 -7.05 5.60
N THR A 42 12.51 -7.88 5.87
CA THR A 42 12.44 -8.79 7.01
C THR A 42 12.55 -7.94 8.25
N VAL A 43 11.40 -7.61 8.84
CA VAL A 43 11.35 -6.86 10.08
C VAL A 43 11.74 -7.81 11.20
N GLU A 44 13.05 -7.92 11.49
CA GLU A 44 13.53 -8.67 12.66
C GLU A 44 13.07 -8.02 13.99
N ASP A 45 12.56 -6.78 13.94
CA ASP A 45 12.04 -6.01 15.07
C ASP A 45 10.58 -5.58 14.86
N ILE A 46 9.64 -6.40 15.34
CA ILE A 46 8.20 -6.10 15.30
C ILE A 46 7.85 -4.74 15.90
N GLY A 47 8.61 -4.27 16.90
CA GLY A 47 8.43 -2.93 17.46
C GLY A 47 8.69 -1.83 16.44
N ALA A 48 9.69 -2.01 15.57
CA ALA A 48 9.99 -1.06 14.49
C ALA A 48 8.90 -1.06 13.42
N LEU A 49 8.34 -2.21 13.05
CA LEU A 49 7.21 -2.29 12.12
C LEU A 49 5.96 -1.60 12.68
N VAL A 50 5.59 -1.90 13.92
CA VAL A 50 4.46 -1.22 14.57
C VAL A 50 4.70 0.29 14.64
N SER A 51 5.93 0.73 14.93
CA SER A 51 6.29 2.15 14.95
C SER A 51 6.14 2.82 13.58
N GLU A 52 6.53 2.13 12.50
CA GLU A 52 6.35 2.60 11.12
C GLU A 52 4.86 2.77 10.78
N LEU A 53 4.03 1.79 11.17
CA LEU A 53 2.58 1.85 10.96
C LEU A 53 1.88 2.89 11.85
N GLN A 54 2.54 3.34 12.92
CA GLN A 54 2.10 4.40 13.83
C GLN A 54 2.58 5.80 13.42
N ASN A 55 3.00 5.97 12.16
CA ASN A 55 3.45 7.26 11.63
C ASN A 55 2.35 8.34 11.51
N GLY A 56 1.12 8.04 11.93
CA GLY A 56 -0.02 8.96 11.89
C GLY A 56 -0.78 8.96 10.58
N HIS A 57 -0.33 8.18 9.59
CA HIS A 57 -1.01 8.05 8.31
C HIS A 57 -2.03 6.91 8.30
N VAL A 58 -3.00 7.03 7.41
CA VAL A 58 -3.97 5.99 7.13
C VAL A 58 -3.44 5.10 6.02
N TRP A 59 -3.44 3.79 6.27
CA TRP A 59 -3.08 2.79 5.28
C TRP A 59 -4.35 2.29 4.58
N MET A 60 -4.35 2.24 3.24
CA MET A 60 -5.52 1.83 2.46
C MET A 60 -5.21 0.72 1.47
N ALA A 61 -6.11 -0.25 1.38
CA ALA A 61 -6.10 -1.31 0.38
C ALA A 61 -7.40 -1.27 -0.44
N CYS A 62 -7.26 -1.22 -1.75
CA CYS A 62 -8.38 -1.24 -2.70
C CYS A 62 -8.63 -2.68 -3.17
N ALA A 63 -9.87 -3.14 -3.13
CA ALA A 63 -10.25 -4.48 -3.56
C ALA A 63 -11.54 -4.41 -4.38
N GLU A 64 -11.40 -4.16 -5.68
CA GLU A 64 -12.53 -3.99 -6.60
C GLU A 64 -13.57 -3.00 -6.07
N SER A 65 -14.74 -3.48 -5.64
CA SER A 65 -15.87 -2.67 -5.15
C SER A 65 -15.77 -2.24 -3.68
N GLU A 66 -14.66 -2.56 -3.01
CA GLU A 66 -14.45 -2.29 -1.59
C GLU A 66 -13.13 -1.56 -1.37
N LEU A 67 -13.07 -0.79 -0.29
CA LEU A 67 -11.85 -0.19 0.22
C LEU A 67 -11.70 -0.54 1.69
N TYR A 68 -10.49 -0.93 2.09
CA TYR A 68 -10.15 -1.24 3.46
C TYR A 68 -9.15 -0.21 3.96
N SER A 69 -9.35 0.29 5.17
CA SER A 69 -8.38 1.13 5.87
C SER A 69 -7.82 0.40 7.09
N LEU A 70 -6.59 0.76 7.43
CA LEU A 70 -5.88 0.33 8.63
C LEU A 70 -5.26 1.56 9.29
N ARG A 71 -5.49 1.70 10.60
CA ARG A 71 -4.85 2.70 11.44
C ARG A 71 -4.35 2.06 12.72
N ILE A 72 -3.16 2.44 13.14
CA ILE A 72 -2.61 2.06 14.45
C ILE A 72 -2.27 3.35 15.19
N ASP A 73 -2.86 3.53 16.37
CA ASP A 73 -2.57 4.66 17.25
C ASP A 73 -2.50 4.23 18.72
N GLY A 74 -2.43 5.19 19.64
CA GLY A 74 -2.33 4.92 21.08
C GLY A 74 -3.53 4.18 21.67
N SER A 75 -4.66 4.09 20.96
CA SER A 75 -5.86 3.35 21.36
C SER A 75 -5.87 1.89 20.87
N GLY A 76 -4.98 1.54 19.94
CA GLY A 76 -4.86 0.20 19.36
C GLY A 76 -4.92 0.23 17.84
N LEU A 77 -5.44 -0.84 17.26
CA LEU A 77 -5.60 -1.01 15.83
C LEU A 77 -7.07 -0.85 15.45
N THR A 78 -7.30 -0.12 14.36
CA THR A 78 -8.61 0.08 13.75
C THR A 78 -8.54 -0.35 12.29
N ILE A 79 -9.46 -1.23 11.88
CA ILE A 79 -9.70 -1.63 10.50
C ILE A 79 -11.12 -1.20 10.14
N THR A 80 -11.27 -0.51 9.01
CA THR A 80 -12.57 -0.16 8.46
C THR A 80 -12.72 -0.73 7.06
N ALA A 81 -13.85 -1.37 6.78
CA ALA A 81 -14.24 -1.80 5.46
C ALA A 81 -15.31 -0.85 4.94
N TYR A 82 -15.09 -0.33 3.74
CA TYR A 82 -15.96 0.58 3.04
C TYR A 82 -16.51 -0.11 1.80
N ALA A 83 -17.82 -0.03 1.61
CA ALA A 83 -18.49 -0.55 0.43
C ALA A 83 -19.62 0.39 0.03
N LYS A 84 -19.97 0.36 -1.26
CA LYS A 84 -21.13 1.10 -1.76
C LYS A 84 -22.40 0.28 -1.57
N GLN A 85 -23.39 0.81 -0.88
CA GLN A 85 -24.70 0.20 -0.71
C GLN A 85 -25.79 1.24 -0.95
N ASP A 86 -26.79 0.93 -1.79
CA ASP A 86 -27.93 1.81 -2.09
C ASP A 86 -27.56 3.24 -2.53
N GLY A 87 -26.36 3.42 -3.09
CA GLY A 87 -25.86 4.73 -3.56
C GLY A 87 -25.14 5.55 -2.50
N SER A 88 -25.04 5.07 -1.25
CA SER A 88 -24.19 5.64 -0.19
C SER A 88 -22.95 4.78 0.06
N THR A 89 -21.92 5.39 0.62
CA THR A 89 -20.79 4.68 1.21
C THR A 89 -21.19 4.21 2.60
N GLU A 90 -21.21 2.91 2.80
CA GLU A 90 -21.37 2.29 4.11
C GLU A 90 -20.02 1.87 4.66
N LYS A 91 -19.88 1.88 5.99
CA LYS A 91 -18.65 1.44 6.66
C LYS A 91 -18.95 0.48 7.80
N GLN A 92 -18.09 -0.53 7.93
CA GLN A 92 -18.01 -1.40 9.09
C GLN A 92 -16.65 -1.20 9.73
N THR A 93 -16.56 -1.17 11.06
CA THR A 93 -15.31 -0.92 11.77
C THR A 93 -15.06 -1.99 12.82
N LEU A 94 -13.81 -2.46 12.88
CA LEU A 94 -13.28 -3.28 13.95
C LEU A 94 -12.12 -2.52 14.61
N SER A 95 -12.23 -2.28 15.92
CA SER A 95 -11.20 -1.58 16.69
C SER A 95 -10.90 -2.31 17.99
N GLY A 96 -9.63 -2.38 18.39
CA GLY A 96 -9.26 -2.97 19.66
C GLY A 96 -7.76 -2.97 19.93
N THR A 97 -7.40 -3.41 21.13
CA THR A 97 -6.01 -3.76 21.46
C THR A 97 -5.60 -4.98 20.65
N PHE A 98 -4.35 -4.99 20.19
CA PHE A 98 -3.80 -6.09 19.40
C PHE A 98 -2.44 -6.50 19.95
N THR A 99 -2.07 -7.74 19.69
CA THR A 99 -0.69 -8.21 19.80
C THR A 99 -0.15 -8.47 18.40
N ALA A 100 1.10 -8.13 18.17
CA ALA A 100 1.77 -8.39 16.91
C ALA A 100 3.04 -9.19 17.15
N ASP A 101 3.35 -10.09 16.22
CA ASP A 101 4.55 -10.90 16.19
C ASP A 101 5.05 -11.09 14.76
N ALA A 102 5.99 -12.02 14.57
CA ALA A 102 6.56 -12.31 13.25
C ALA A 102 5.58 -12.93 12.27
N ASP A 103 4.55 -13.62 12.77
CA ASP A 103 3.56 -14.31 11.95
C ASP A 103 2.40 -13.38 11.62
N GLY A 104 2.13 -12.36 12.45
CA GLY A 104 1.04 -11.47 12.16
C GLY A 104 0.55 -10.57 13.29
N VAL A 105 -0.73 -10.22 13.15
CA VAL A 105 -1.52 -9.45 14.11
C VAL A 105 -2.64 -10.34 14.63
N HIS A 106 -2.77 -10.39 15.95
CA HIS A 106 -3.83 -11.07 16.66
C HIS A 106 -4.65 -10.07 17.48
N ILE A 107 -5.96 -10.05 17.25
CA ILE A 107 -6.93 -9.29 18.02
C ILE A 107 -7.79 -10.29 18.77
N THR A 108 -7.85 -10.15 20.10
CA THR A 108 -8.73 -10.95 20.95
C THR A 108 -9.86 -10.10 21.52
N ASP A 109 -10.96 -10.76 21.87
CA ASP A 109 -11.98 -10.14 22.71
C ASP A 109 -11.51 -10.11 24.18
N GLY A 110 -12.27 -9.45 25.05
CA GLY A 110 -11.98 -9.42 26.49
C GLY A 110 -12.07 -10.78 27.22
N ASN A 111 -12.37 -11.87 26.50
CA ASN A 111 -12.39 -13.25 26.99
C ASN A 111 -11.33 -14.13 26.31
N ASP A 112 -10.33 -13.53 25.67
CA ASP A 112 -9.25 -14.19 24.93
C ASP A 112 -9.69 -14.99 23.69
N ASN A 113 -10.92 -14.80 23.19
CA ASN A 113 -11.33 -15.39 21.91
C ASN A 113 -10.73 -14.59 20.75
N THR A 114 -10.18 -15.27 19.75
CA THR A 114 -9.69 -14.62 18.53
C THR A 114 -10.84 -13.94 17.77
N VAL A 115 -10.72 -12.63 17.61
CA VAL A 115 -11.63 -11.78 16.82
C VAL A 115 -11.10 -11.59 15.41
N LEU A 116 -9.78 -11.43 15.29
CA LEU A 116 -9.11 -11.29 13.99
C LEU A 116 -7.68 -11.83 14.07
N GLU A 117 -7.32 -12.61 13.07
CA GLU A 117 -5.98 -13.12 12.83
C GLU A 117 -5.57 -12.79 11.40
N LEU A 118 -4.45 -12.09 11.29
CA LEU A 118 -3.92 -11.56 10.04
C LEU A 118 -2.45 -11.93 9.94
N THR A 119 -2.00 -12.43 8.81
CA THR A 119 -0.57 -12.35 8.50
C THR A 119 -0.23 -10.95 8.02
N TRP A 120 1.03 -10.56 8.14
CA TRP A 120 1.51 -9.29 7.58
C TRP A 120 2.92 -9.39 6.99
N GLN A 121 3.19 -8.57 5.99
CA GLN A 121 4.52 -8.43 5.42
C GLN A 121 4.70 -7.02 4.86
N LEU A 122 5.71 -6.31 5.36
CA LEU A 122 6.07 -5.01 4.82
C LEU A 122 7.08 -5.19 3.67
N ILE A 123 6.77 -4.59 2.53
CA ILE A 123 7.55 -4.69 1.30
C ILE A 123 7.85 -3.27 0.83
N ALA A 124 9.12 -2.96 0.64
CA ALA A 124 9.52 -1.73 -0.01
C ALA A 124 9.55 -1.95 -1.53
N GLU A 125 9.00 -1.01 -2.29
CA GLU A 125 9.22 -0.94 -3.72
C GLU A 125 10.68 -0.61 -4.03
N GLU A 126 11.13 -0.77 -5.28
CA GLU A 126 12.53 -0.51 -5.60
C GLU A 126 12.77 1.00 -5.76
N GLY A 127 13.87 1.50 -5.20
CA GLY A 127 14.37 2.86 -5.43
C GLY A 127 14.57 3.69 -4.17
N GLU A 128 15.13 4.89 -4.34
CA GLU A 128 15.18 5.90 -3.27
C GLU A 128 13.77 6.44 -3.03
N ASN A 129 13.39 6.63 -1.76
CA ASN A 129 12.06 7.09 -1.34
C ASN A 129 10.91 6.25 -1.94
N ALA A 130 11.16 4.95 -2.11
CA ALA A 130 10.19 4.01 -2.61
C ALA A 130 8.98 3.89 -1.67
N LEU A 131 7.81 3.66 -2.26
CA LEU A 131 6.60 3.37 -1.50
C LEU A 131 6.78 2.09 -0.69
N GLN A 132 6.13 2.07 0.47
CA GLN A 132 5.97 0.85 1.25
C GLN A 132 4.58 0.27 1.02
N ARG A 133 4.54 -1.05 0.89
CA ARG A 133 3.32 -1.85 0.80
C ARG A 133 3.27 -2.81 1.98
N LEU A 134 2.19 -2.77 2.73
CA LEU A 134 1.87 -3.75 3.76
C LEU A 134 0.92 -4.79 3.15
N GLU A 135 1.41 -5.99 2.88
CA GLU A 135 0.58 -7.11 2.47
C GLU A 135 -0.01 -7.79 3.71
N MET A 136 -1.33 -7.98 3.74
CA MET A 136 -2.02 -8.68 4.82
C MET A 136 -2.92 -9.77 4.29
N ILE A 137 -3.00 -10.90 5.00
CA ILE A 137 -3.91 -12.00 4.66
C ILE A 137 -4.71 -12.40 5.89
N THR A 138 -6.03 -12.29 5.80
CA THR A 138 -6.93 -12.66 6.89
C THR A 138 -7.09 -14.17 6.98
N LYS A 139 -6.94 -14.72 8.20
CA LYS A 139 -7.19 -16.13 8.51
C LYS A 139 -8.55 -16.38 9.16
N THR A 140 -9.11 -15.35 9.77
CA THR A 140 -10.45 -15.38 10.35
C THR A 140 -11.55 -15.46 9.27
N GLU A 141 -12.57 -16.27 9.52
CA GLU A 141 -13.71 -16.43 8.63
C GLU A 141 -14.91 -15.60 9.10
N GLY A 142 -15.68 -15.06 8.17
CA GLY A 142 -16.92 -14.30 8.48
C GLY A 142 -16.69 -12.97 9.20
N GLY A 143 -15.45 -12.48 9.21
CA GLY A 143 -15.08 -11.17 9.75
C GLY A 143 -15.27 -10.05 8.73
N ILE A 144 -14.82 -8.86 9.13
CA ILE A 144 -14.84 -7.64 8.31
C ILE A 144 -13.92 -7.71 7.08
N LEU A 145 -12.84 -8.49 7.15
CA LEU A 145 -11.89 -8.67 6.05
C LEU A 145 -12.12 -10.00 5.34
N PRO A 146 -11.89 -10.07 4.01
CA PRO A 146 -12.04 -11.29 3.24
C PRO A 146 -10.97 -12.31 3.63
N LYS A 147 -11.41 -13.56 3.84
CA LYS A 147 -10.54 -14.68 4.22
C LYS A 147 -9.66 -15.13 3.05
N ASP A 148 -8.39 -15.39 3.34
CA ASP A 148 -7.39 -15.90 2.39
C ASP A 148 -7.24 -15.05 1.11
N VAL A 149 -7.57 -13.76 1.22
CA VAL A 149 -7.29 -12.73 0.20
C VAL A 149 -6.13 -11.88 0.69
N THR A 150 -5.15 -11.65 -0.19
CA THR A 150 -4.08 -10.69 0.07
C THR A 150 -4.58 -9.28 -0.19
N LEU A 151 -4.58 -8.46 0.85
CA LEU A 151 -4.83 -7.02 0.76
C LEU A 151 -3.50 -6.29 0.73
N GLU A 152 -3.34 -5.40 -0.25
CA GLU A 152 -2.16 -4.57 -0.44
C GLU A 152 -2.41 -3.16 0.11
N PHE A 153 -1.99 -2.91 1.35
CA PHE A 153 -2.15 -1.60 1.99
C PHE A 153 -0.99 -0.67 1.62
N TYR A 154 -1.32 0.55 1.23
CA TYR A 154 -0.36 1.63 1.01
C TYR A 154 -0.69 2.80 1.95
N SER A 155 0.35 3.44 2.50
CA SER A 155 0.18 4.66 3.28
C SER A 155 -0.35 5.79 2.40
N THR A 156 -1.29 6.56 2.91
CA THR A 156 -1.87 7.75 2.27
C THR A 156 -1.46 9.02 3.02
N GLN A 157 -1.76 10.19 2.46
CA GLN A 157 -1.59 11.45 3.20
C GLN A 157 -2.74 11.76 4.17
N ALA A 158 -3.82 10.97 4.18
CA ALA A 158 -4.83 11.11 5.23
C ALA A 158 -4.21 10.77 6.59
N THR A 159 -4.50 11.59 7.60
CA THR A 159 -3.97 11.44 8.97
C THR A 159 -5.07 11.34 10.03
N ASP A 160 -6.33 11.45 9.63
CA ASP A 160 -7.49 11.36 10.51
C ASP A 160 -8.65 10.62 9.83
N GLU A 161 -9.68 10.34 10.62
CA GLU A 161 -10.89 9.64 10.16
C GLU A 161 -11.65 10.42 9.07
N ALA A 162 -11.63 11.76 9.12
CA ALA A 162 -12.34 12.56 8.13
C ALA A 162 -11.66 12.49 6.75
N GLY A 163 -10.32 12.54 6.72
CA GLY A 163 -9.52 12.32 5.52
C GLY A 163 -9.70 10.91 4.98
N GLU A 164 -9.67 9.91 5.87
CA GLU A 164 -9.94 8.51 5.55
C GLU A 164 -11.29 8.33 4.84
N GLU A 165 -12.37 8.79 5.47
CA GLU A 165 -13.73 8.67 4.93
C GLU A 165 -13.88 9.39 3.59
N LYS A 166 -13.25 10.56 3.44
CA LYS A 166 -13.26 11.31 2.18
C LYS A 166 -12.60 10.51 1.06
N MET A 167 -11.44 9.91 1.31
CA MET A 167 -10.74 9.09 0.33
C MET A 167 -11.53 7.82 -0.01
N ALA A 168 -12.10 7.16 1.01
CA ALA A 168 -12.95 5.99 0.82
C ALA A 168 -14.20 6.29 -0.03
N ALA A 169 -14.88 7.40 0.26
CA ALA A 169 -16.04 7.84 -0.51
C ALA A 169 -15.66 8.16 -1.97
N ALA A 170 -14.55 8.88 -2.17
CA ALA A 170 -14.06 9.20 -3.51
C ALA A 170 -13.73 7.95 -4.33
N TYR A 171 -13.04 6.96 -3.72
CA TYR A 171 -12.75 5.69 -4.38
C TYR A 171 -14.02 4.98 -4.85
N LEU A 172 -15.01 4.84 -3.98
CA LEU A 172 -16.26 4.12 -4.27
C LEU A 172 -17.21 4.90 -5.21
N GLU A 173 -17.13 6.23 -5.21
CA GLU A 173 -17.91 7.07 -6.13
C GLU A 173 -17.32 7.03 -7.54
N ASN A 174 -16.00 7.12 -7.64
CA ASN A 174 -15.26 7.24 -8.90
C ASN A 174 -14.76 5.90 -9.47
N LEU A 175 -15.13 4.78 -8.84
CA LEU A 175 -14.61 3.45 -9.15
C LEU A 175 -14.61 3.16 -10.66
N GLN A 176 -13.43 2.88 -11.19
CA GLN A 176 -13.22 2.64 -12.61
C GLN A 176 -12.09 1.64 -12.86
N THR A 177 -12.21 0.89 -13.95
CA THR A 177 -11.20 -0.06 -14.42
C THR A 177 -10.85 0.20 -15.89
N PRO A 178 -10.17 1.32 -16.21
CA PRO A 178 -9.83 1.68 -17.58
C PRO A 178 -9.02 0.59 -18.28
N ASP A 179 -9.36 0.30 -19.54
CA ASP A 179 -8.60 -0.59 -20.42
C ASP A 179 -7.45 0.19 -21.07
N PRO A 180 -6.18 -0.07 -20.70
CA PRO A 180 -5.03 0.68 -21.20
C PRO A 180 -4.85 0.64 -22.72
N ALA A 181 -5.45 -0.36 -23.39
CA ALA A 181 -5.35 -0.50 -24.84
C ALA A 181 -6.44 0.26 -25.60
N LYS A 182 -7.50 0.72 -24.92
CA LYS A 182 -8.69 1.30 -25.56
C LYS A 182 -9.08 2.66 -25.03
N ASP A 183 -8.92 2.89 -23.74
CA ASP A 183 -9.40 4.09 -23.07
C ASP A 183 -8.35 5.20 -23.10
N ASP A 184 -8.80 6.45 -23.00
CA ASP A 184 -7.91 7.60 -22.86
C ASP A 184 -7.40 7.71 -21.43
N LEU A 185 -6.15 7.32 -21.23
CA LEU A 185 -5.50 7.34 -19.93
C LEU A 185 -5.03 8.74 -19.50
N THR A 186 -4.95 9.70 -20.43
CA THR A 186 -4.26 10.99 -20.22
C THR A 186 -4.98 11.96 -19.30
N THR A 187 -6.23 11.65 -18.94
CA THR A 187 -7.08 12.47 -18.07
C THR A 187 -7.60 11.72 -16.85
N LEU A 188 -7.14 10.49 -16.62
CA LEU A 188 -7.63 9.64 -15.53
C LEU A 188 -7.46 10.25 -14.15
N LEU A 189 -6.40 11.02 -13.94
CA LEU A 189 -6.10 11.70 -12.68
C LEU A 189 -6.29 13.21 -12.78
N ALA A 190 -7.03 13.68 -13.80
CA ALA A 190 -7.28 15.10 -13.98
C ALA A 190 -7.93 15.71 -12.74
N GLY A 191 -7.44 16.89 -12.34
CA GLY A 191 -7.90 17.61 -11.16
C GLY A 191 -7.25 17.17 -9.85
N TYR A 192 -6.46 16.10 -9.83
CA TYR A 192 -5.56 15.83 -8.71
C TYR A 192 -4.37 16.80 -8.76
N SER A 193 -3.98 17.33 -7.59
CA SER A 193 -2.78 18.16 -7.43
C SER A 193 -2.00 17.67 -6.20
N GLY A 194 -0.75 17.25 -6.40
CA GLY A 194 0.09 16.62 -5.39
C GLY A 194 1.13 15.67 -5.99
N ASP A 195 1.84 14.92 -5.14
CA ASP A 195 2.92 14.01 -5.53
C ASP A 195 2.71 12.53 -5.13
N SER A 196 1.57 12.21 -4.47
CA SER A 196 1.22 10.84 -4.09
C SER A 196 0.42 10.13 -5.18
N ILE A 197 1.05 9.18 -5.88
CA ILE A 197 0.36 8.30 -6.85
C ILE A 197 -0.73 7.46 -6.17
N VAL A 198 -0.52 7.08 -4.91
CA VAL A 198 -1.50 6.30 -4.12
C VAL A 198 -2.74 7.14 -3.89
N ASP A 199 -2.58 8.36 -3.38
CA ASP A 199 -3.74 9.24 -3.11
C ASP A 199 -4.50 9.57 -4.40
N ALA A 200 -3.77 9.85 -5.49
CA ALA A 200 -4.38 10.14 -6.77
C ALA A 200 -5.21 8.95 -7.28
N CYS A 201 -4.65 7.74 -7.26
CA CYS A 201 -5.36 6.53 -7.64
C CYS A 201 -6.61 6.33 -6.77
N VAL A 202 -6.47 6.39 -5.44
CA VAL A 202 -7.59 6.18 -4.51
C VAL A 202 -8.69 7.21 -4.74
N MET A 203 -8.36 8.50 -4.83
CA MET A 203 -9.34 9.57 -5.03
C MET A 203 -10.09 9.47 -6.35
N HIS A 204 -9.49 8.84 -7.36
CA HIS A 204 -10.08 8.67 -8.69
C HIS A 204 -10.63 7.25 -8.92
N GLY A 205 -10.76 6.43 -7.86
CA GLY A 205 -11.38 5.11 -7.96
C GLY A 205 -10.56 4.09 -8.75
N ILE A 206 -9.24 4.25 -8.75
CA ILE A 206 -8.28 3.38 -9.45
C ILE A 206 -7.49 2.59 -8.40
N ASP A 207 -7.25 1.30 -8.64
CA ASP A 207 -6.41 0.48 -7.78
C ASP A 207 -4.95 1.03 -7.75
N PRO A 208 -4.41 1.42 -6.57
CA PRO A 208 -3.06 1.96 -6.43
C PRO A 208 -1.95 0.89 -6.49
N SER A 209 -2.30 -0.41 -6.62
CA SER A 209 -1.33 -1.50 -6.62
C SER A 209 -0.20 -1.30 -7.61
N LEU A 210 1.01 -1.75 -7.24
CA LEU A 210 2.19 -1.69 -8.11
C LEU A 210 1.93 -2.36 -9.45
N LYS A 211 1.18 -3.47 -9.45
CA LYS A 211 0.79 -4.21 -10.65
C LYS A 211 -0.09 -3.36 -11.57
N ASN A 212 -1.10 -2.68 -11.02
CA ASN A 212 -1.99 -1.83 -11.80
C ASN A 212 -1.24 -0.60 -12.34
N ARG A 213 -0.42 0.05 -11.50
CA ARG A 213 0.45 1.16 -11.94
C ARG A 213 1.42 0.74 -13.04
N ALA A 214 2.04 -0.44 -12.94
CA ALA A 214 2.93 -0.96 -13.98
C ALA A 214 2.20 -1.14 -15.32
N THR A 215 0.93 -1.56 -15.28
CA THR A 215 0.09 -1.74 -16.46
C THR A 215 -0.17 -0.40 -17.17
N TYR A 216 -0.47 0.67 -16.44
CA TYR A 216 -0.62 2.01 -17.03
C TYR A 216 0.73 2.61 -17.46
N ALA A 217 1.79 2.37 -16.69
CA ALA A 217 3.14 2.82 -17.02
C ALA A 217 3.62 2.26 -18.37
N GLU A 218 3.37 0.98 -18.63
CA GLU A 218 3.65 0.34 -19.92
C GLU A 218 2.90 1.04 -21.07
N ALA A 219 1.62 1.37 -20.89
CA ALA A 219 0.83 2.07 -21.91
C ALA A 219 1.39 3.47 -22.25
N PHE A 220 2.10 4.11 -21.32
CA PHE A 220 2.80 5.37 -21.56
C PHE A 220 4.27 5.21 -21.99
N GLY A 221 4.75 3.97 -22.17
CA GLY A 221 6.13 3.68 -22.56
C GLY A 221 7.16 3.88 -21.45
N ILE A 222 6.75 3.79 -20.18
CA ILE A 222 7.66 3.78 -19.03
C ILE A 222 8.15 2.34 -18.83
N GLU A 223 9.29 2.05 -19.44
CA GLU A 223 9.92 0.72 -19.39
C GLU A 223 10.41 0.37 -17.98
N ASP A 224 10.44 -0.93 -17.67
CA ASP A 224 10.92 -1.49 -16.40
C ASP A 224 10.33 -0.77 -15.17
N TYR A 225 9.02 -0.56 -15.15
CA TYR A 225 8.35 0.10 -14.03
C TYR A 225 8.53 -0.69 -12.72
N LYS A 226 9.22 -0.08 -11.74
CA LYS A 226 9.49 -0.67 -10.42
C LYS A 226 8.82 0.05 -9.25
N GLY A 227 8.12 1.15 -9.54
CA GLY A 227 7.51 1.99 -8.50
C GLY A 227 8.47 2.98 -7.83
N THR A 228 9.62 3.27 -8.47
CA THR A 228 10.52 4.33 -7.97
C THR A 228 9.78 5.67 -7.89
N SER A 229 10.18 6.57 -6.99
CA SER A 229 9.51 7.87 -6.86
C SER A 229 9.47 8.64 -8.19
N GLN A 230 10.56 8.63 -8.97
CA GLN A 230 10.60 9.29 -10.27
C GLN A 230 9.63 8.66 -11.29
N GLN A 231 9.50 7.32 -11.31
CA GLN A 231 8.54 6.65 -12.17
C GLN A 231 7.10 6.96 -11.73
N ASN A 232 6.82 7.03 -10.43
CA ASN A 232 5.50 7.40 -9.90
C ASN A 232 5.12 8.83 -10.29
N LEU A 233 6.03 9.80 -10.12
CA LEU A 233 5.81 11.18 -10.55
C LEU A 233 5.59 11.29 -12.06
N THR A 234 6.39 10.56 -12.85
CA THR A 234 6.22 10.54 -14.32
C THR A 234 4.86 9.95 -14.71
N LEU A 235 4.42 8.88 -14.04
CA LEU A 235 3.12 8.26 -14.29
C LEU A 235 1.97 9.21 -13.89
N LEU A 236 2.06 9.88 -12.74
CA LEU A 236 1.10 10.90 -12.29
C LEU A 236 0.88 11.96 -13.37
N GLU A 237 1.96 12.60 -13.85
CA GLU A 237 1.90 13.63 -14.90
C GLU A 237 1.27 13.09 -16.19
N LYS A 238 1.65 11.88 -16.61
CA LYS A 238 1.13 11.24 -17.83
C LYS A 238 -0.36 10.94 -17.76
N MET A 239 -0.88 10.63 -16.56
CA MET A 239 -2.30 10.37 -16.32
C MET A 239 -3.13 11.64 -16.10
N GLY A 240 -2.51 12.81 -16.18
CA GLY A 240 -3.20 14.11 -16.16
C GLY A 240 -3.26 14.82 -14.82
N ALA A 241 -2.51 14.35 -13.81
CA ALA A 241 -2.37 15.06 -12.54
C ALA A 241 -1.49 16.33 -12.68
N ASP A 242 -1.76 17.33 -11.84
CA ASP A 242 -0.88 18.50 -11.65
C ASP A 242 0.15 18.18 -10.55
N VAL A 243 1.35 17.75 -10.95
CA VAL A 243 2.36 17.30 -9.99
C VAL A 243 2.98 18.48 -9.24
N VAL A 244 2.77 18.50 -7.92
CA VAL A 244 3.33 19.50 -7.00
C VAL A 244 4.11 18.78 -5.92
N ILE A 245 5.43 19.00 -5.89
CA ILE A 245 6.34 18.33 -4.97
C ILE A 245 6.42 19.10 -3.65
N GLY A 246 6.22 18.41 -2.52
CA GLY A 246 6.56 18.92 -1.19
C GLY A 246 5.58 19.95 -0.61
N GLN A 247 4.28 19.68 -0.65
CA GLN A 247 3.35 20.38 0.25
C GLN A 247 3.44 19.75 1.64
N GLU A 248 4.22 20.39 2.52
CA GLU A 248 4.14 20.22 3.98
C GLU A 248 2.86 20.82 4.57
#